data_AF-A0A6V7PCY8-F1
#
_entry.id   AF-A0A6V7PCY8-F1
#
_cell.length_a   1.000
_cell.length_b   1.000
_cell.length_c   1.000
_cell.angle_alpha   90.00
_cell.angle_beta   90.00
_cell.angle_gamma   90.00
#
_symmetry.space_group_name_H-M   'P 1'
#
loop_
_entity.id
_entity.type
_entity.pdbx_description
1 polymer ?
#
loop_
_entity_poly.entity_id
_entity_poly.type
_entity_poly.pdbx_seq_one_letter_code
_entity_poly.pdbx_strand_id
1 'polypeptide(L)'
;MRSLRLPAPLPRSHHHHHHHVSFLSRTLSTRHFSSFPSPSSSSSTSERDEGFVSILRSILHSNSKQTWRSSLSSPFVSARLAPSHVEALLLETLDDPRLAHRFFNHLALSHRFPHSPLSFAILAHAFLRLGPNWLAASLLQTLISTRSRPPKRSMP
;
A
#
# COMPACT_ATOMS: atom_id res chain seq x y z
N MET A 1 -40.32 54.91 4.07
CA MET A 1 -39.63 53.99 3.14
C MET A 1 -40.10 52.59 3.47
N ARG A 2 -40.62 51.87 2.47
CA ARG A 2 -41.49 50.69 2.63
C ARG A 2 -40.72 49.46 3.12
N SER A 3 -41.23 48.86 4.19
CA SER A 3 -40.80 47.59 4.78
C SER A 3 -41.17 46.43 3.83
N LEU A 4 -40.18 45.74 3.28
CA LEU A 4 -40.38 44.56 2.42
C LEU A 4 -40.52 43.31 3.30
N ARG A 5 -41.73 42.76 3.37
CA ARG A 5 -42.00 41.44 3.98
C ARG A 5 -41.51 40.33 3.05
N LEU A 6 -40.77 39.39 3.64
CA LEU A 6 -40.40 38.09 3.08
C LEU A 6 -41.65 37.22 2.78
N PRO A 7 -41.71 36.52 1.64
CA PRO A 7 -42.58 35.36 1.48
C PRO A 7 -41.87 34.04 1.88
N ALA A 8 -42.66 33.13 2.43
CA ALA A 8 -42.29 31.86 3.07
C ALA A 8 -41.72 30.78 2.12
N PRO A 9 -40.93 29.81 2.62
CA PRO A 9 -40.39 28.71 1.83
C PRO A 9 -41.43 27.62 1.52
N LEU A 10 -41.43 27.15 0.28
CA LEU A 10 -42.25 26.03 -0.22
C LEU A 10 -41.69 24.67 0.23
N PRO A 11 -42.53 23.64 0.49
CA PRO A 11 -42.07 22.32 0.89
C PRO A 11 -41.92 21.32 -0.27
N ARG A 12 -40.98 20.37 -0.06
CA ARG A 12 -40.82 19.02 -0.64
C ARG A 12 -40.26 18.86 -2.07
N SER A 13 -39.17 18.11 -2.16
CA SER A 13 -39.22 16.72 -2.66
C SER A 13 -37.96 15.94 -2.26
N HIS A 14 -38.13 14.87 -1.47
CA HIS A 14 -37.08 13.88 -1.21
C HIS A 14 -37.01 12.94 -2.43
N HIS A 15 -35.91 12.97 -3.17
CA HIS A 15 -35.56 11.91 -4.10
C HIS A 15 -34.43 11.06 -3.50
N HIS A 16 -34.82 9.90 -2.97
CA HIS A 16 -33.92 8.77 -2.77
C HIS A 16 -33.58 8.21 -4.15
N HIS A 17 -32.29 8.17 -4.50
CA HIS A 17 -31.77 7.34 -5.58
C HIS A 17 -30.69 6.42 -4.98
N HIS A 18 -31.14 5.23 -4.59
CA HIS A 18 -30.29 4.07 -4.36
C HIS A 18 -29.79 3.57 -5.71
N HIS A 19 -28.56 3.92 -6.09
CA HIS A 19 -27.85 3.17 -7.13
C HIS A 19 -27.23 1.92 -6.50
N HIS A 20 -28.04 0.86 -6.51
CA HIS A 20 -27.65 -0.53 -6.33
C HIS A 20 -26.82 -0.95 -7.54
N VAL A 21 -25.48 -0.86 -7.45
CA VAL A 21 -24.59 -1.49 -8.42
C VAL A 21 -24.52 -2.98 -8.10
N SER A 22 -25.42 -3.72 -8.74
CA SER A 22 -25.48 -5.17 -8.72
C SER A 22 -24.18 -5.75 -9.28
N PHE A 23 -23.55 -6.58 -8.45
CA PHE A 23 -22.62 -7.64 -8.78
C PHE A 23 -22.91 -8.28 -10.15
N LEU A 24 -22.01 -8.09 -11.11
CA LEU A 24 -21.93 -8.98 -12.26
C LEU A 24 -21.06 -10.18 -11.89
N SER A 25 -21.74 -11.23 -11.44
CA SER A 25 -21.26 -12.60 -11.55
C SER A 25 -20.94 -12.90 -13.01
N ARG A 26 -19.66 -13.08 -13.34
CA ARG A 26 -19.24 -13.83 -14.52
C ARG A 26 -18.19 -14.86 -14.13
N THR A 27 -18.70 -16.08 -14.00
CA THR A 27 -17.96 -17.32 -14.02
C THR A 27 -17.24 -17.47 -15.36
N LEU A 28 -15.91 -17.53 -15.33
CA LEU A 28 -15.14 -18.11 -16.43
C LEU A 28 -14.02 -19.00 -15.86
N SER A 29 -14.27 -20.30 -16.04
CA SER A 29 -13.31 -21.28 -16.51
C SER A 29 -12.11 -21.61 -15.62
N THR A 30 -12.33 -22.63 -14.79
CA THR A 30 -11.34 -23.67 -14.41
C THR A 30 -10.26 -23.86 -15.47
N ARG A 31 -9.02 -23.52 -15.12
CA ARG A 31 -7.82 -24.27 -15.52
C ARG A 31 -6.87 -24.33 -14.33
N HIS A 32 -6.67 -25.56 -13.85
CA HIS A 32 -5.58 -26.08 -13.03
C HIS A 32 -4.58 -25.05 -12.51
N PHE A 33 -4.77 -24.58 -11.27
CA PHE A 33 -3.64 -24.24 -10.40
C PHE A 33 -3.31 -25.46 -9.57
N SER A 34 -2.07 -25.92 -9.71
CA SER A 34 -1.44 -26.99 -8.95
C SER A 34 -1.72 -26.86 -7.45
N SER A 35 -2.20 -27.94 -6.84
CA SER A 35 -2.34 -28.10 -5.40
C SER A 35 -1.01 -27.81 -4.70
N PHE A 36 -0.98 -26.71 -3.94
CA PHE A 36 0.09 -26.48 -2.97
C PHE A 36 -0.17 -27.38 -1.75
N PRO A 37 0.84 -28.12 -1.25
CA PRO A 37 0.71 -28.84 0.00
C PRO A 37 0.47 -27.82 1.13
N SER A 38 -0.63 -27.99 1.85
CA SER A 38 -0.94 -27.20 3.04
C SER A 38 0.14 -27.41 4.11
N PRO A 39 0.84 -26.36 4.59
CA PRO A 39 1.73 -26.50 5.72
C PRO A 39 0.89 -26.38 7.00
N SER A 40 0.52 -27.52 7.58
CA SER A 40 0.01 -27.61 8.95
C SER A 40 1.15 -27.37 9.95
N SER A 41 1.60 -26.11 10.06
CA SER A 41 2.52 -25.59 11.09
C SER A 41 2.75 -24.06 10.98
N SER A 42 1.80 -23.30 10.44
CA SER A 42 1.98 -21.88 10.07
C SER A 42 1.38 -20.83 11.03
N SER A 43 0.63 -21.22 12.08
CA SER A 43 -0.04 -20.23 12.94
C SER A 43 0.95 -19.34 13.69
N SER A 44 1.98 -19.93 14.30
CA SER A 44 2.95 -19.18 15.11
C SER A 44 3.85 -18.23 14.29
N THR A 45 4.14 -18.53 13.03
CA THR A 45 4.94 -17.64 12.17
C THR A 45 4.09 -16.49 11.64
N SER A 46 2.84 -16.77 11.24
CA SER A 46 1.89 -15.76 10.76
C SER A 46 1.57 -14.72 11.85
N GLU A 47 1.24 -15.18 13.07
CA GLU A 47 0.93 -14.29 14.20
C GLU A 47 2.12 -13.39 14.58
N ARG A 48 3.33 -13.97 14.55
CA ARG A 48 4.55 -13.20 14.83
C ARG A 48 4.76 -12.14 13.76
N ASP A 49 4.50 -12.43 12.50
CA ASP A 49 4.70 -11.51 11.39
C ASP A 49 3.64 -10.40 11.38
N GLU A 50 2.39 -10.71 11.71
CA GLU A 50 1.34 -9.71 11.96
C GLU A 50 1.73 -8.75 13.11
N GLY A 51 2.21 -9.31 14.23
CA GLY A 51 2.74 -8.51 15.33
C GLY A 51 3.90 -7.61 14.90
N PHE A 52 4.79 -8.09 14.03
CA PHE A 52 5.88 -7.28 13.49
C PHE A 52 5.39 -6.17 12.55
N VAL A 53 4.41 -6.46 11.68
CA VAL A 53 3.78 -5.44 10.83
C VAL A 53 3.14 -4.34 11.67
N SER A 54 2.52 -4.67 12.81
CA SER A 54 1.98 -3.67 13.74
C SER A 54 3.06 -2.73 14.30
N ILE A 55 4.25 -3.26 14.60
CA ILE A 55 5.41 -2.46 15.04
C ILE A 55 5.87 -1.54 13.90
N LEU A 56 5.99 -2.06 12.68
CA LEU A 56 6.34 -1.26 11.51
C LEU A 56 5.32 -0.16 11.24
N ARG A 57 4.03 -0.44 11.43
CA ARG A 57 2.96 0.54 11.34
C ARG A 57 3.13 1.65 12.38
N SER A 58 3.45 1.31 13.62
CA SER A 58 3.74 2.30 14.67
C SER A 58 4.92 3.20 14.28
N ILE A 59 6.00 2.61 13.74
CA ILE A 59 7.16 3.35 13.22
C ILE A 59 6.76 4.28 12.07
N LEU A 60 5.93 3.81 11.13
CA LEU A 60 5.46 4.62 10.01
C LEU A 60 4.75 5.90 10.51
N HIS A 61 3.87 5.77 11.50
CA HIS A 61 3.07 6.88 12.04
C HIS A 61 3.89 7.89 12.84
N SER A 62 5.12 7.56 13.27
CA SER A 62 5.99 8.53 13.95
C SER A 62 6.44 9.69 13.03
N ASN A 63 6.19 9.59 11.71
CA ASN A 63 6.31 10.63 10.68
C ASN A 63 7.56 11.53 10.77
N SER A 64 8.70 10.94 11.15
CA SER A 64 9.98 11.63 11.27
C SER A 64 11.08 10.73 10.75
N LYS A 65 11.86 11.24 9.79
CA LYS A 65 12.99 10.50 9.19
C LYS A 65 14.03 10.06 10.23
N GLN A 66 14.23 10.86 11.28
CA GLN A 66 15.16 10.53 12.36
C GLN A 66 14.65 9.36 13.19
N THR A 67 13.35 9.34 13.47
CA THR A 67 12.69 8.25 14.20
C THR A 67 12.65 6.97 13.37
N TRP A 68 12.40 7.07 12.06
CA TRP A 68 12.50 5.93 11.15
C TRP A 68 13.92 5.38 11.12
N ARG A 69 14.92 6.24 10.96
CA ARG A 69 16.32 5.81 10.93
C ARG A 69 16.72 5.07 12.19
N SER A 70 16.43 5.64 13.36
CA SER A 70 16.76 5.01 14.65
C SER A 70 16.00 3.70 14.86
N SER A 71 14.69 3.68 14.61
CA SER A 71 13.85 2.48 14.80
C SER A 71 14.22 1.34 13.85
N LEU A 72 14.50 1.65 12.58
CA LEU A 72 14.88 0.66 11.57
C LEU A 72 16.33 0.18 11.75
N SER A 73 17.20 1.00 12.35
CA SER A 73 18.57 0.60 12.70
C SER A 73 18.66 -0.32 13.92
N SER A 74 17.57 -0.50 14.66
CA SER A 74 17.52 -1.45 15.78
C SER A 74 17.84 -2.87 15.28
N PRO A 75 18.72 -3.63 15.96
CA PRO A 75 19.07 -4.99 15.56
C PRO A 75 17.85 -5.90 15.38
N PHE A 76 16.83 -5.72 16.23
CA PHE A 76 15.58 -6.47 16.15
C PHE A 76 14.82 -6.21 14.84
N VAL A 77 14.71 -4.95 14.43
CA VAL A 77 13.96 -4.57 13.23
C VAL A 77 14.77 -4.93 11.98
N SER A 78 16.05 -4.56 11.96
CA SER A 78 16.93 -4.79 10.82
C SER A 78 17.09 -6.27 10.46
N ALA A 79 17.24 -7.15 11.46
CA ALA A 79 17.41 -8.58 11.23
C ALA A 79 16.15 -9.29 10.72
N ARG A 80 14.97 -8.68 10.94
CA ARG A 80 13.67 -9.31 10.67
C ARG A 80 12.91 -8.65 9.52
N LEU A 81 13.26 -7.43 9.15
CA LEU A 81 12.63 -6.71 8.06
C LEU A 81 12.77 -7.48 6.75
N ALA A 82 11.64 -7.78 6.12
CA ALA A 82 11.56 -8.59 4.91
C ALA A 82 10.57 -7.94 3.93
N PRO A 83 10.69 -8.19 2.62
CA PRO A 83 9.82 -7.56 1.63
C PRO A 83 8.33 -7.82 1.87
N SER A 84 7.97 -9.03 2.32
CA SER A 84 6.60 -9.40 2.71
C SER A 84 6.01 -8.50 3.79
N HIS A 85 6.81 -8.11 4.79
CA HIS A 85 6.36 -7.20 5.85
C HIS A 85 6.05 -5.80 5.31
N VAL A 86 6.85 -5.32 4.34
CA VAL A 86 6.63 -4.04 3.69
C VAL A 86 5.40 -4.10 2.79
N GLU A 87 5.18 -5.20 2.07
CA GLU A 87 3.96 -5.40 1.27
C GLU A 87 2.70 -5.35 2.14
N ALA A 88 2.70 -6.08 3.26
CA ALA A 88 1.59 -6.06 4.22
C ALA A 88 1.34 -4.66 4.77
N LEU A 89 2.41 -3.96 5.19
CA LEU A 89 2.31 -2.57 5.65
C LEU A 89 1.75 -1.63 4.57
N LEU A 90 2.12 -1.80 3.30
CA LEU A 90 1.63 -0.97 2.21
C LEU A 90 0.13 -1.21 1.92
N LEU A 91 -0.33 -2.46 2.00
CA LEU A 91 -1.76 -2.79 1.90
C LEU A 91 -2.57 -2.14 3.03
N GLU A 92 -1.97 -2.05 4.21
CA GLU A 92 -2.55 -1.45 5.41
C GLU A 92 -2.56 0.08 5.44
N THR A 93 -1.92 0.73 4.47
CA THR A 93 -1.66 2.18 4.44
C THR A 93 -2.12 2.82 3.13
N LEU A 94 -3.02 2.15 2.42
CA LEU A 94 -3.57 2.60 1.14
C LEU A 94 -4.32 3.94 1.22
N ASP A 95 -4.80 4.32 2.41
CA ASP A 95 -5.50 5.59 2.65
C ASP A 95 -4.54 6.80 2.63
N ASP A 96 -3.25 6.60 2.97
CA ASP A 96 -2.21 7.63 2.86
C ASP A 96 -0.98 7.10 2.08
N PRO A 97 -1.06 7.01 0.75
CA PRO A 97 0.04 6.52 -0.06
C PRO A 97 1.22 7.49 -0.07
N ARG A 98 1.04 8.76 0.32
CA ARG A 98 2.13 9.74 0.35
C ARG A 98 3.06 9.43 1.52
N LEU A 99 2.51 9.15 2.69
CA LEU A 99 3.28 8.70 3.84
C LEU A 99 3.96 7.34 3.55
N ALA A 100 3.19 6.39 3.03
CA ALA A 100 3.68 5.07 2.65
C ALA A 100 4.85 5.15 1.64
N HIS A 101 4.71 5.98 0.60
CA HIS A 101 5.77 6.19 -0.39
C HIS A 101 7.02 6.89 0.18
N ARG A 102 6.87 7.86 1.10
CA ARG A 102 8.01 8.49 1.78
C ARG A 102 8.80 7.47 2.59
N PHE A 103 8.11 6.61 3.33
CA PHE A 103 8.73 5.54 4.10
C PHE A 103 9.38 4.50 3.19
N PHE A 104 8.70 4.08 2.13
CA PHE A 104 9.23 3.20 1.10
C PHE A 104 10.54 3.74 0.48
N ASN A 105 10.59 5.04 0.15
CA ASN A 105 11.81 5.68 -0.34
C ASN A 105 12.89 5.75 0.74
N HIS A 106 12.52 5.98 2.00
CA HIS A 106 13.47 5.99 3.11
C HIS A 106 14.13 4.61 3.30
N LEU A 107 13.38 3.52 3.18
CA LEU A 107 13.89 2.15 3.22
C LEU A 107 14.91 1.89 2.10
N ALA A 108 14.61 2.30 0.87
CA ALA A 108 15.52 2.15 -0.26
C ALA A 108 16.82 2.94 -0.06
N LEU A 109 16.72 4.21 0.34
CA LEU A 109 17.87 5.12 0.41
C LEU A 109 18.73 4.92 1.66
N SER A 110 18.09 4.73 2.81
CA SER A 110 18.81 4.72 4.11
C SER A 110 19.23 3.33 4.54
N HIS A 111 18.49 2.29 4.13
CA HIS A 111 18.73 0.91 4.56
C HIS A 111 19.10 -0.03 3.40
N ARG A 112 19.22 0.51 2.16
CA ARG A 112 19.47 -0.28 0.93
C ARG A 112 18.54 -1.49 0.82
N PHE A 113 17.31 -1.33 1.31
CA PHE A 113 16.36 -2.42 1.43
C PHE A 113 15.90 -2.88 0.04
N PRO A 114 15.91 -4.20 -0.25
CA PRO A 114 15.46 -4.73 -1.53
C PRO A 114 13.93 -4.77 -1.58
N HIS A 115 13.33 -3.79 -2.27
CA HIS A 115 11.88 -3.75 -2.48
C HIS A 115 11.42 -4.83 -3.45
N SER A 116 10.29 -5.46 -3.15
CA SER A 116 9.68 -6.41 -4.08
C SER A 116 8.94 -5.66 -5.21
N PRO A 117 8.81 -6.27 -6.40
CA PRO A 117 7.95 -5.75 -7.46
C PRO A 117 6.49 -5.54 -7.01
N LEU A 118 6.02 -6.37 -6.07
CA LEU A 118 4.66 -6.29 -5.55
C LEU A 118 4.47 -5.03 -4.70
N SER A 119 5.47 -4.64 -3.90
CA SER A 119 5.44 -3.37 -3.15
C SER A 119 5.28 -2.15 -4.06
N PHE A 120 6.01 -2.12 -5.18
CA PHE A 120 5.86 -1.06 -6.20
C PHE A 120 4.45 -1.08 -6.84
N ALA A 121 3.91 -2.25 -7.14
CA ALA A 121 2.59 -2.40 -7.73
C ALA A 121 1.47 -1.94 -6.77
N ILE A 122 1.55 -2.28 -5.47
CA ILE A 122 0.61 -1.81 -4.45
C ILE A 122 0.63 -0.27 -4.39
N LEU A 123 1.81 0.34 -4.28
CA LEU A 123 1.93 1.80 -4.22
C LEU A 123 1.43 2.48 -5.49
N ALA A 124 1.75 1.93 -6.67
CA ALA A 124 1.25 2.45 -7.94
C ALA A 124 -0.29 2.38 -7.99
N HIS A 125 -0.88 1.26 -7.57
CA HIS A 125 -2.33 1.11 -7.48
C HIS A 125 -2.95 2.13 -6.52
N ALA A 126 -2.35 2.36 -5.35
CA ALA A 126 -2.81 3.37 -4.39
C ALA A 126 -2.79 4.79 -4.98
N PHE A 127 -1.73 5.15 -5.72
CA PHE A 127 -1.66 6.44 -6.40
C PHE A 127 -2.64 6.58 -7.57
N LEU A 128 -2.94 5.51 -8.30
CA LEU A 128 -3.98 5.53 -9.33
C LEU A 128 -5.36 5.80 -8.72
N ARG A 129 -5.64 5.23 -7.54
CA ARG A 129 -6.91 5.47 -6.83
C ARG A 129 -7.07 6.91 -6.34
N LEU A 130 -5.97 7.56 -5.93
CA LEU A 130 -5.99 8.90 -5.34
C LEU A 130 -5.71 10.05 -6.32
N GLY A 131 -5.45 9.75 -7.59
CA GLY A 131 -5.37 10.73 -8.68
C GLY A 131 -3.99 11.20 -9.17
N PRO A 132 -2.85 11.06 -8.46
CA PRO A 132 -1.54 11.43 -9.02
C PRO A 132 -0.99 10.34 -9.95
N ASN A 133 -1.57 10.24 -11.15
CA ASN A 133 -1.22 9.24 -12.16
C ASN A 133 0.25 9.27 -12.58
N TRP A 134 0.89 10.44 -12.51
CA TRP A 134 2.32 10.60 -12.83
C TRP A 134 3.23 9.88 -11.81
N LEU A 135 2.84 9.82 -10.53
CA LEU A 135 3.59 9.08 -9.52
C LEU A 135 3.49 7.58 -9.75
N ALA A 136 2.29 7.09 -10.08
CA ALA A 136 2.09 5.70 -10.43
C ALA A 136 2.92 5.29 -11.66
N ALA A 137 2.91 6.10 -12.73
CA ALA A 137 3.73 5.86 -13.91
C ALA A 137 5.23 5.82 -13.58
N SER A 138 5.72 6.75 -12.74
CA SER A 138 7.12 6.80 -12.31
C SER A 138 7.53 5.56 -11.51
N LEU A 139 6.65 5.06 -10.62
CA LEU A 139 6.88 3.82 -9.86
C LEU A 139 6.93 2.60 -10.78
N LEU A 140 6.02 2.50 -11.74
CA LEU A 140 6.01 1.40 -12.70
C LEU A 140 7.25 1.42 -13.60
N GLN A 141 7.67 2.59 -14.06
CA GLN A 141 8.91 2.74 -14.81
C GLN A 141 10.12 2.31 -13.97
N THR A 142 10.14 2.65 -12.68
CA THR A 142 11.20 2.23 -11.75
C THR A 142 11.21 0.71 -11.57
N LEU A 143 10.04 0.08 -11.44
CA LEU A 143 9.91 -1.38 -11.40
C LEU A 143 10.48 -2.03 -12.67
N ILE A 144 10.14 -1.50 -13.85
CA ILE A 144 10.64 -2.03 -15.13
C ILE A 144 12.16 -1.89 -15.22
N SER A 145 12.69 -0.71 -14.91
CA SER A 145 14.13 -0.43 -14.96
C SER A 145 14.95 -1.24 -13.93
N THR A 146 14.37 -1.56 -12.77
CA THR A 146 15.02 -2.40 -11.76
C THR A 146 15.02 -3.86 -12.16
N ARG A 147 13.96 -4.33 -12.84
CA ARG A 147 13.89 -5.70 -13.40
C ARG A 147 14.81 -5.89 -14.61
N SER A 148 15.02 -4.85 -15.42
CA SER A 148 15.81 -4.93 -16.65
C SER A 148 17.33 -4.82 -16.43
N ARG A 149 17.79 -4.54 -15.20
CA ARG A 149 19.21 -4.32 -14.93
C ARG A 149 19.93 -5.67 -14.75
N PRO A 150 20.83 -6.08 -15.67
CA PRO A 150 21.56 -7.33 -15.51
C PRO A 150 22.48 -7.26 -14.28
N PRO A 151 22.73 -8.38 -13.57
CA PRO A 151 23.70 -8.41 -12.49
C PRO A 151 25.05 -7.95 -13.04
N LYS A 152 25.65 -6.95 -12.39
CA LYS A 152 27.01 -6.51 -12.72
C LYS A 152 27.92 -7.72 -12.52
N ARG A 153 28.29 -8.41 -13.61
CA ARG A 153 29.39 -9.37 -13.61
C ARG A 153 30.63 -8.56 -13.24
N SER A 154 31.14 -8.77 -12.02
CA SER A 154 32.50 -8.43 -11.67
C SER A 154 33.41 -9.18 -12.64
N MET A 155 34.03 -8.46 -13.56
CA MET A 155 35.12 -9.01 -14.34
C MET A 155 36.31 -9.23 -13.40
N PRO A 156 37.00 -10.37 -13.50
CA PRO A 156 38.21 -10.66 -12.73
C PRO A 156 39.36 -9.72 -13.09
#